data_AF-A0A6J2XHV6-F1
#
_entry.id   AF-A0A6J2XHV6-F1
#
_cell.length_a   1.000
_cell.length_b   1.000
_cell.length_c   1.000
_cell.angle_alpha   90.00
_cell.angle_beta   90.00
_cell.angle_gamma   90.00
#
_symmetry.space_group_name_H-M   'P 1'
#
loop_
_entity.id
_entity.type
_entity.pdbx_description
1 polymer ?
#
loop_
_entity_poly.entity_id
_entity_poly.type
_entity_poly.pdbx_seq_one_letter_code
_entity_poly.pdbx_strand_id
1 'polypeptide(L)'
;MDDLKLFTKDESQLRLALSTVKEFIDGIRMAFGFDKCATAIYKGGKLIKIDNVKLDEQTSIRNLDIGEFYKYLDVEEMDEIDNNKMKTKISKEYYRRVRKILGTELNATNKIKAINTLAVPVMTYSFGIVDWPRRKLGKVDCKTRKLLTIGGLHHPKADVHRLYIKRRNGGRGLIEIESAFNSAITSLSNYIALNRDKILIERNKIESLEQKRLHGQFYRNLNKPRIDREGSTAWLSNSGLQGETESLIIATQDQALKTRYYQKNILKQSIDSKCRMCNRAEEHISHLVAGCSTLAPTEYTSRHNKVAAYIHWIICKELGVQVQDNPMGVPIITDRTILANRPDLVFHDKKNSICLLIDVSVPDDNNISAKEVEKISKYKDIEIEISRMWNTKTKVVPVVIGALGMLTKGHSNFIKLIPGHPSTNEVQKIALLGTAHILRKCMRNMIIFPEIEDVS
;
A
#
# COMPACT_ATOMS: atom_id res chain seq x y z
N MET A 1 18.75 -8.48 -3.23
CA MET A 1 18.80 -8.24 -4.69
C MET A 1 19.31 -6.83 -4.86
N ASP A 2 20.34 -6.68 -5.68
CA ASP A 2 21.10 -5.48 -6.00
C ASP A 2 20.82 -4.97 -7.42
N ASP A 3 20.30 -5.83 -8.31
CA ASP A 3 19.85 -5.46 -9.65
C ASP A 3 18.50 -4.72 -9.61
N LEU A 4 18.49 -3.47 -10.07
CA LEU A 4 17.31 -2.61 -10.17
C LEU A 4 17.09 -2.18 -11.62
N LYS A 5 15.86 -2.36 -12.13
CA LYS A 5 15.45 -1.89 -13.46
C LYS A 5 14.35 -0.84 -13.35
N LEU A 6 14.55 0.33 -13.95
CA LEU A 6 13.61 1.44 -13.94
C LEU A 6 12.87 1.52 -15.28
N PHE A 7 11.56 1.73 -15.24
CA PHE A 7 10.72 1.98 -16.41
C PHE A 7 10.01 3.32 -16.25
N THR A 8 10.17 4.20 -17.23
CA THR A 8 9.53 5.53 -17.24
C THR A 8 8.88 5.80 -18.59
N LYS A 9 7.95 6.76 -18.63
CA LYS A 9 7.22 7.08 -19.86
C LYS A 9 8.07 7.84 -20.89
N ASP A 10 9.00 8.64 -20.38
CA ASP A 10 9.86 9.51 -21.16
C ASP A 10 11.23 9.69 -20.49
N GLU A 11 12.15 10.32 -21.22
CA GLU A 11 13.52 10.59 -20.77
C GLU A 11 13.57 11.50 -19.54
N SER A 12 12.73 12.54 -19.51
CA SER A 12 12.70 13.50 -18.40
C SER A 12 12.34 12.80 -17.09
N GLN A 13 11.36 11.91 -17.13
CA GLN A 13 11.00 11.06 -16.00
C GLN A 13 12.09 10.06 -15.65
N LEU A 14 12.82 9.53 -16.64
CA LEU A 14 13.95 8.63 -16.37
C LEU A 14 15.05 9.34 -15.56
N ARG A 15 15.38 10.57 -15.94
CA ARG A 15 16.37 11.41 -15.24
C ARG A 15 15.94 11.68 -13.80
N LEU A 16 14.67 12.03 -13.58
CA LEU A 16 14.12 12.26 -12.24
C LEU A 16 14.12 10.98 -11.38
N ALA A 17 13.78 9.84 -11.99
CA ALA A 17 13.81 8.55 -11.28
C ALA A 17 15.24 8.18 -10.89
N LEU A 18 16.22 8.36 -11.78
CA LEU A 18 17.63 8.11 -11.50
C LEU A 18 18.18 9.04 -10.41
N SER A 19 17.82 10.33 -10.42
CA SER A 19 18.25 11.25 -9.36
C SER A 19 17.67 10.86 -8.00
N THR A 20 16.39 10.49 -7.96
CA THR A 20 15.72 10.05 -6.72
C THR A 20 16.36 8.78 -6.17
N VAL A 21 16.66 7.80 -7.05
CA VAL A 21 17.34 6.56 -6.65
C VAL A 21 18.74 6.85 -6.13
N LYS A 22 19.47 7.76 -6.77
CA LYS A 22 20.80 8.19 -6.32
C LYS A 22 20.74 8.83 -4.93
N GLU A 23 19.85 9.80 -4.71
CA GLU A 23 19.68 10.46 -3.41
C GLU A 23 19.36 9.45 -2.29
N PHE A 24 18.50 8.48 -2.57
CA PHE A 24 18.16 7.43 -1.61
C PHE A 24 19.38 6.56 -1.27
N ILE A 25 20.14 6.16 -2.28
CA ILE A 25 21.30 5.26 -2.15
C ILE A 25 22.46 5.94 -1.43
N ASP A 26 22.72 7.21 -1.77
CA ASP A 26 23.72 8.04 -1.08
C ASP A 26 23.31 8.22 0.39
N GLY A 27 22.01 8.40 0.66
CA GLY A 27 21.44 8.48 2.01
C GLY A 27 21.68 7.24 2.88
N ILE A 28 21.67 6.04 2.27
CA ILE A 28 21.99 4.77 2.96
C ILE A 28 23.47 4.37 2.86
N ARG A 29 24.33 5.24 2.29
CA ARG A 29 25.77 5.05 2.12
C ARG A 29 26.16 3.78 1.33
N MET A 30 25.36 3.42 0.34
CA MET A 30 25.68 2.32 -0.59
C MET A 30 26.39 2.87 -1.83
N ALA A 31 27.42 2.17 -2.32
CA ALA A 31 28.10 2.53 -3.56
C ALA A 31 27.37 1.95 -4.77
N PHE A 32 27.10 2.79 -5.77
CA PHE A 32 26.44 2.36 -7.01
C PHE A 32 27.47 1.93 -8.07
N GLY A 33 27.26 0.77 -8.68
CA GLY A 33 28.08 0.30 -9.80
C GLY A 33 27.66 0.94 -11.13
N PHE A 34 27.79 2.27 -11.25
CA PHE A 34 27.35 3.02 -12.44
C PHE A 34 28.02 2.54 -13.73
N ASP A 35 29.20 1.94 -13.64
CA ASP A 35 29.93 1.29 -14.73
C ASP A 35 29.16 0.11 -15.35
N LYS A 36 28.29 -0.54 -14.57
CA LYS A 36 27.46 -1.67 -15.00
C LYS A 36 26.06 -1.24 -15.44
N CYS A 37 25.71 0.03 -15.23
CA CYS A 37 24.41 0.57 -15.59
C CYS A 37 24.36 0.97 -17.07
N ALA A 38 23.18 0.86 -17.66
CA ALA A 38 22.93 1.36 -19.00
C ALA A 38 21.51 1.94 -19.06
N THR A 39 21.31 2.91 -19.94
CA THR A 39 20.00 3.48 -20.26
C THR A 39 19.58 3.09 -21.67
N ALA A 40 18.27 2.91 -21.88
CA ALA A 40 17.68 2.60 -23.18
C ALA A 40 16.40 3.42 -23.36
N ILE A 41 16.25 4.09 -24.49
CA ILE A 41 15.06 4.89 -24.79
C ILE A 41 14.39 4.37 -26.05
N TYR A 42 13.10 4.06 -25.93
CA TYR A 42 12.29 3.51 -27.01
C TYR A 42 11.21 4.51 -27.41
N LYS A 43 11.07 4.79 -28.71
CA LYS A 43 9.87 5.47 -29.26
C LYS A 43 9.28 4.63 -30.39
N GLY A 44 7.99 4.31 -30.30
CA GLY A 44 7.31 3.47 -31.28
C GLY A 44 7.89 2.05 -31.39
N GLY A 45 8.42 1.50 -30.30
CA GLY A 45 9.06 0.17 -30.27
C GLY A 45 10.40 0.10 -31.01
N LYS A 46 11.08 1.24 -31.14
CA LYS A 46 12.44 1.35 -31.69
C LYS A 46 13.37 2.05 -30.71
N LEU A 47 14.52 1.45 -30.45
CA LEU A 47 15.61 2.05 -29.68
C LEU A 47 16.14 3.28 -30.42
N ILE A 48 16.18 4.41 -29.73
CA ILE A 48 16.75 5.65 -30.25
C ILE A 48 18.12 5.85 -29.63
N LYS A 49 19.10 6.11 -30.49
CA LYS A 49 20.42 6.55 -30.07
C LYS A 49 20.33 7.97 -29.50
N ILE A 50 20.65 8.11 -28.23
CA ILE A 50 20.81 9.39 -27.55
C ILE A 50 22.16 9.44 -26.85
N ASP A 51 22.58 10.64 -26.44
CA ASP A 51 23.78 10.81 -25.65
C ASP A 51 23.64 10.19 -24.25
N ASN A 52 24.79 9.91 -23.62
CA ASN A 52 24.84 9.39 -22.26
C ASN A 52 24.08 10.29 -21.29
N VAL A 53 23.35 9.67 -20.36
CA VAL A 53 22.58 10.39 -19.36
C VAL A 53 23.54 10.87 -18.27
N LYS A 54 23.84 12.17 -18.27
CA LYS A 54 24.58 12.83 -17.19
C LYS A 54 23.68 12.98 -15.96
N LEU A 55 24.15 12.47 -14.83
CA LEU A 55 23.50 12.62 -13.52
C LEU A 55 24.14 13.76 -12.71
N ASP A 56 25.46 13.96 -12.84
CA ASP A 56 26.22 15.10 -12.32
C ASP A 56 27.50 15.32 -13.13
N GLU A 57 28.39 16.21 -12.67
CA GLU A 57 29.65 16.55 -13.36
C GLU A 57 30.62 15.36 -13.50
N GLN A 58 30.50 14.33 -12.65
CA GLN A 58 31.42 13.19 -12.61
C GLN A 58 30.76 11.86 -13.00
N THR A 59 29.42 11.80 -13.01
CA THR A 59 28.64 10.58 -13.18
C THR A 59 27.80 10.65 -14.44
N SER A 60 28.11 9.79 -15.40
CA SER A 60 27.28 9.57 -16.59
C SER A 60 26.97 8.09 -16.76
N ILE A 61 25.71 7.77 -17.06
CA ILE A 61 25.30 6.40 -17.40
C ILE A 61 25.28 6.28 -18.91
N ARG A 62 25.94 5.25 -19.43
CA ARG A 62 26.00 5.00 -20.88
C ARG A 62 24.60 4.75 -21.44
N ASN A 63 24.31 5.29 -22.62
CA ASN A 63 23.16 4.84 -23.39
C ASN A 63 23.55 3.61 -24.21
N LEU A 64 22.62 2.66 -24.38
CA LEU A 64 22.86 1.49 -25.23
C LEU A 64 22.88 1.91 -26.70
N ASP A 65 23.95 1.55 -27.40
CA ASP A 65 24.02 1.72 -28.85
C ASP A 65 23.07 0.76 -29.58
N ILE A 66 22.69 1.14 -30.81
CA ILE A 66 21.85 0.29 -31.67
C ILE A 66 22.59 -1.03 -31.95
N GLY A 67 22.04 -2.13 -31.44
CA GLY A 67 22.65 -3.47 -31.54
C GLY A 67 23.41 -3.94 -30.29
N GLU A 68 23.55 -3.11 -29.25
CA GLU A 68 24.15 -3.50 -27.97
C GLU A 68 23.14 -4.11 -26.99
N PHE A 69 23.50 -5.24 -26.39
CA PHE A 69 22.62 -5.98 -25.48
C PHE A 69 22.78 -5.51 -24.04
N TYR A 70 21.66 -5.34 -23.33
CA TYR A 70 21.68 -5.24 -21.87
C TYR A 70 21.38 -6.60 -21.26
N LYS A 71 22.10 -6.97 -20.21
CA LYS A 71 21.94 -8.26 -19.54
C LYS A 71 21.26 -8.04 -18.20
N TYR A 72 20.03 -8.54 -18.04
CA TYR A 72 19.29 -8.51 -16.77
C TYR A 72 18.92 -9.93 -16.36
N LEU A 73 19.32 -10.37 -15.16
CA LEU A 73 19.05 -11.73 -14.64
C LEU A 73 19.40 -12.85 -15.65
N ASP A 74 20.58 -12.75 -16.27
CA ASP A 74 21.10 -13.66 -17.30
C ASP A 74 20.34 -13.71 -18.65
N VAL A 75 19.32 -12.86 -18.82
CA VAL A 75 18.59 -12.64 -20.06
C VAL A 75 19.23 -11.47 -20.82
N GLU A 76 19.58 -11.69 -22.10
CA GLU A 76 20.03 -10.62 -22.99
C GLU A 76 18.78 -9.94 -23.56
N GLU A 77 18.54 -8.71 -23.14
CA GLU A 77 17.40 -7.89 -23.52
C GLU A 77 17.82 -6.86 -24.59
N MET A 78 16.99 -6.76 -25.63
CA MET A 78 16.99 -5.80 -26.73
C MET A 78 15.58 -5.20 -26.81
N ASP A 79 15.30 -4.34 -27.80
CA ASP A 79 13.93 -3.90 -28.17
C ASP A 79 12.92 -5.06 -28.18
N GLU A 80 13.39 -6.23 -28.62
CA GLU A 80 12.78 -7.53 -28.46
C GLU A 80 13.82 -8.52 -27.94
N ILE A 81 13.43 -9.51 -27.13
CA ILE A 81 14.32 -10.62 -26.75
C ILE A 81 14.84 -11.27 -28.04
N ASP A 82 16.16 -11.34 -28.26
CA ASP A 82 16.74 -12.13 -29.36
C ASP A 82 16.55 -13.61 -29.05
N ASN A 83 15.35 -14.07 -29.38
CA ASN A 83 14.83 -15.38 -29.13
C ASN A 83 15.76 -16.45 -29.72
N ASN A 84 16.39 -16.21 -30.87
CA ASN A 84 17.24 -17.20 -31.53
C ASN A 84 18.59 -17.38 -30.82
N LYS A 85 19.23 -16.27 -30.42
CA LYS A 85 20.49 -16.30 -29.67
C LYS A 85 20.28 -16.90 -28.28
N MET A 86 19.22 -16.49 -27.58
CA MET A 86 18.86 -17.05 -26.27
C MET A 86 18.56 -18.55 -26.33
N LYS A 87 17.71 -19.00 -27.28
CA LYS A 87 17.45 -20.45 -27.48
C LYS A 87 18.74 -21.22 -27.65
N THR A 88 19.68 -20.68 -28.41
CA THR A 88 20.97 -21.31 -28.69
C THR A 88 21.82 -21.39 -27.42
N LYS A 89 21.93 -20.30 -26.66
CA LYS A 89 22.68 -20.21 -25.39
C LYS A 89 22.12 -21.19 -24.36
N ILE A 90 20.82 -21.15 -24.11
CA ILE A 90 20.10 -22.00 -23.15
C ILE A 90 20.26 -23.48 -23.55
N SER A 91 20.03 -23.81 -24.82
CA SER A 91 20.19 -25.18 -25.31
C SER A 91 21.62 -25.68 -25.13
N LYS A 92 22.63 -24.86 -25.46
CA LYS A 92 24.05 -25.21 -25.30
C LYS A 92 24.37 -25.52 -23.84
N GLU A 93 23.91 -24.69 -22.92
CA GLU A 93 24.11 -24.86 -21.49
C GLU A 93 23.42 -26.12 -20.96
N TYR A 94 22.16 -26.34 -21.35
CA TYR A 94 21.43 -27.57 -21.04
C TYR A 94 22.20 -28.82 -21.50
N TYR A 95 22.64 -28.88 -22.76
CA TYR A 95 23.40 -30.02 -23.28
C TYR A 95 24.77 -30.17 -22.61
N ARG A 96 25.41 -29.07 -22.20
CA ARG A 96 26.67 -29.10 -21.46
C ARG A 96 26.48 -29.78 -20.11
N ARG A 97 25.41 -29.44 -19.38
CA ARG A 97 25.07 -30.07 -18.10
C ARG A 97 24.73 -31.54 -18.26
N VAL A 98 23.91 -31.90 -19.25
CA VAL A 98 23.60 -33.30 -19.56
C VAL A 98 24.86 -34.11 -19.82
N ARG A 99 25.80 -33.62 -20.65
CA ARG A 99 27.08 -34.30 -20.91
C ARG A 99 27.92 -34.48 -19.65
N LYS A 100 28.05 -33.45 -18.81
CA LYS A 100 28.78 -33.55 -17.54
C LYS A 100 28.18 -34.62 -16.62
N ILE A 101 26.85 -34.67 -16.51
CA ILE A 101 26.16 -35.67 -15.69
C ILE A 101 26.38 -37.08 -16.24
N LEU A 102 26.35 -37.26 -17.56
CA LEU A 102 26.56 -38.57 -18.17
C LEU A 102 27.97 -39.11 -17.96
N GLY A 103 28.97 -38.23 -17.88
CA GLY A 103 30.36 -38.60 -17.58
C GLY A 103 30.65 -38.93 -16.11
N THR A 104 29.67 -38.83 -15.22
CA THR A 104 29.84 -39.24 -13.81
C THR A 104 29.72 -40.75 -13.64
N GLU A 105 30.20 -41.27 -12.51
CA GLU A 105 30.06 -42.69 -12.12
C GLU A 105 28.70 -43.01 -11.47
N LEU A 106 27.76 -42.07 -11.49
CA LEU A 106 26.43 -42.26 -10.89
C LEU A 106 25.66 -43.40 -11.59
N ASN A 107 24.89 -44.15 -10.81
CA ASN A 107 23.96 -45.13 -11.37
C ASN A 107 22.85 -44.47 -12.22
N ALA A 108 22.16 -45.27 -13.03
CA ALA A 108 21.14 -44.75 -13.96
C ALA A 108 20.00 -43.98 -13.28
N THR A 109 19.62 -44.34 -12.04
CA THR A 109 18.59 -43.63 -11.28
C THR A 109 19.06 -42.23 -10.90
N ASN A 110 20.28 -42.13 -10.38
CA ASN A 110 20.88 -40.88 -9.94
C ASN A 110 21.22 -39.97 -11.12
N LYS A 111 21.66 -40.51 -12.27
CA LYS A 111 21.88 -39.73 -13.50
C LYS A 111 20.60 -39.07 -14.01
N ILE A 112 19.48 -39.81 -14.09
CA ILE A 112 18.20 -39.24 -14.52
C ILE A 112 17.71 -38.18 -13.52
N LYS A 113 17.81 -38.46 -12.22
CA LYS A 113 17.48 -37.47 -11.17
C LYS A 113 18.31 -36.21 -11.33
N ALA A 114 19.63 -36.33 -11.52
CA ALA A 114 20.52 -35.20 -11.72
C ALA A 114 20.19 -34.40 -13.00
N ILE A 115 19.80 -35.04 -14.10
CA ILE A 115 19.36 -34.33 -15.31
C ILE A 115 18.09 -33.51 -15.02
N ASN A 116 17.09 -34.12 -14.40
CA ASN A 116 15.85 -33.44 -14.03
C ASN A 116 16.08 -32.27 -13.05
N THR A 117 17.04 -32.40 -12.13
CA THR A 117 17.28 -31.39 -11.10
C THR A 117 18.27 -30.31 -11.51
N LEU A 118 19.25 -30.61 -12.36
CA LEU A 118 20.35 -29.69 -12.64
C LEU A 118 20.37 -29.18 -14.09
N ALA A 119 19.84 -29.95 -15.04
CA ALA A 119 19.84 -29.56 -16.45
C ALA A 119 18.48 -28.97 -16.86
N VAL A 120 17.38 -29.67 -16.58
CA VAL A 120 16.02 -29.23 -16.97
C VAL A 120 15.70 -27.81 -16.49
N PRO A 121 16.09 -27.36 -15.27
CA PRO A 121 15.82 -26.00 -14.83
C PRO A 121 16.39 -24.89 -15.73
N VAL A 122 17.49 -25.17 -16.45
CA VAL A 122 18.06 -24.23 -17.43
C VAL A 122 17.04 -23.93 -18.53
N MET A 123 16.31 -24.95 -18.99
CA MET A 123 15.25 -24.77 -19.97
C MET A 123 14.04 -24.11 -19.33
N THR A 124 13.58 -24.60 -18.17
CA THR A 124 12.32 -24.13 -17.56
C THR A 124 12.35 -22.66 -17.17
N TYR A 125 13.51 -22.14 -16.75
CA TYR A 125 13.68 -20.72 -16.46
C TYR A 125 13.32 -19.82 -17.66
N SER A 126 13.55 -20.30 -18.87
CA SER A 126 13.25 -19.54 -20.09
C SER A 126 11.81 -19.66 -20.56
N PHE A 127 11.01 -20.57 -19.98
CA PHE A 127 9.65 -20.81 -20.43
C PHE A 127 8.74 -19.66 -20.01
N GLY A 128 8.00 -19.10 -20.97
CA GLY A 128 7.19 -17.89 -20.77
C GLY A 128 7.95 -16.57 -20.95
N ILE A 129 9.29 -16.62 -21.07
CA ILE A 129 10.14 -15.46 -21.37
C ILE A 129 10.60 -15.49 -22.84
N VAL A 130 11.11 -16.65 -23.27
CA VAL A 130 11.55 -16.90 -24.64
C VAL A 130 10.45 -17.66 -25.39
N ASP A 131 10.12 -17.22 -26.60
CA ASP A 131 9.16 -17.92 -27.46
C ASP A 131 9.77 -19.24 -27.91
N TRP A 132 9.32 -20.39 -27.41
CA TRP A 132 9.84 -21.70 -27.82
C TRP A 132 8.87 -22.42 -28.77
N PRO A 133 9.16 -22.44 -30.09
CA PRO A 133 8.39 -23.26 -31.01
C PRO A 133 8.49 -24.74 -30.63
N ARG A 134 7.36 -25.47 -30.66
CA ARG A 134 7.34 -26.93 -30.38
C ARG A 134 8.38 -27.72 -31.17
N ARG A 135 8.57 -27.38 -32.46
CA ARG A 135 9.61 -27.99 -33.31
C ARG A 135 11.04 -27.84 -32.73
N LYS A 136 11.34 -26.74 -32.04
CA LYS A 136 12.65 -26.50 -31.41
C LYS A 136 12.77 -27.28 -30.10
N LEU A 137 11.71 -27.35 -29.29
CA LEU A 137 11.68 -28.18 -28.08
C LEU A 137 11.85 -29.67 -28.42
N GLY A 138 11.14 -30.18 -29.43
CA GLY A 138 11.32 -31.55 -29.91
C GLY A 138 12.74 -31.84 -30.42
N LYS A 139 13.45 -30.85 -30.99
CA LYS A 139 14.88 -30.99 -31.34
C LYS A 139 15.76 -31.08 -30.09
N VAL A 140 15.40 -30.40 -29.01
CA VAL A 140 16.10 -30.52 -27.72
C VAL A 140 15.91 -31.90 -27.11
N ASP A 141 14.68 -32.42 -27.10
CA ASP A 141 14.40 -33.77 -26.63
C ASP A 141 15.11 -34.83 -27.50
N CYS A 142 15.07 -34.70 -28.83
CA CYS A 142 15.78 -35.60 -29.74
C CYS A 142 17.29 -35.63 -29.47
N LYS A 143 17.92 -34.46 -29.31
CA LYS A 143 19.35 -34.38 -29.00
C LYS A 143 19.67 -34.90 -27.60
N THR A 144 18.78 -34.72 -26.63
CA THR A 144 18.91 -35.31 -25.30
C THR A 144 18.95 -36.84 -25.40
N ARG A 145 18.02 -37.44 -26.13
CA ARG A 145 17.98 -38.90 -26.36
C ARG A 145 19.26 -39.40 -27.03
N LYS A 146 19.76 -38.69 -28.05
CA LYS A 146 21.04 -39.02 -28.69
C LYS A 146 22.21 -39.01 -27.69
N LEU A 147 22.27 -38.01 -26.80
CA LEU A 147 23.31 -37.95 -25.76
C LEU A 147 23.19 -39.11 -24.77
N LEU A 148 21.96 -39.48 -24.36
CA LEU A 148 21.72 -40.62 -23.49
C LEU A 148 22.13 -41.94 -24.12
N THR A 149 21.90 -42.11 -25.43
CA THR A 149 22.35 -43.29 -26.17
C THR A 149 23.86 -43.39 -26.24
N ILE A 150 24.55 -42.29 -26.55
CA ILE A 150 26.03 -42.24 -26.54
C ILE A 150 26.57 -42.55 -25.14
N GLY A 151 25.92 -42.04 -24.09
CA GLY A 151 26.29 -42.30 -22.70
C GLY A 151 25.85 -43.67 -22.16
N GLY A 152 25.31 -44.57 -22.98
CA GLY A 152 24.88 -45.92 -22.58
C GLY A 152 23.61 -45.98 -21.71
N LEU A 153 22.88 -44.86 -21.55
CA LEU A 153 21.67 -44.79 -20.71
C LEU A 153 20.37 -45.15 -21.46
N HIS A 154 20.40 -45.22 -22.79
CA HIS A 154 19.23 -45.54 -23.61
C HIS A 154 19.62 -46.29 -24.89
N HIS A 155 19.00 -47.44 -25.13
CA HIS A 155 19.28 -48.25 -26.32
C HIS A 155 18.61 -47.65 -27.58
N PRO A 156 19.26 -47.61 -28.76
CA PRO A 156 18.70 -46.98 -29.96
C PRO A 156 17.35 -47.55 -30.43
N LYS A 157 17.11 -48.85 -30.20
CA LYS A 157 15.85 -49.53 -30.54
C LYS A 157 14.80 -49.50 -29.41
N ALA A 158 15.11 -48.92 -28.27
CA ALA A 158 14.16 -48.87 -27.16
C ALA A 158 13.07 -47.83 -27.43
N ASP A 159 11.86 -48.11 -26.94
CA ASP A 159 10.75 -47.18 -27.03
C ASP A 159 11.05 -45.88 -26.26
N VAL A 160 10.73 -44.75 -26.91
CA VAL A 160 11.02 -43.41 -26.41
C VAL A 160 10.09 -43.01 -25.26
N HIS A 161 8.82 -43.41 -25.29
CA HIS A 161 7.86 -43.07 -24.23
C HIS A 161 8.29 -43.66 -22.89
N ARG A 162 8.88 -44.86 -22.90
CA ARG A 162 9.42 -45.50 -21.68
C ARG A 162 10.48 -44.66 -20.98
N LEU A 163 11.18 -43.76 -21.70
CA LEU A 163 12.15 -42.85 -21.10
C LEU A 163 11.48 -41.82 -20.17
N TYR A 164 10.28 -41.36 -20.52
CA TYR A 164 9.58 -40.27 -19.84
C TYR A 164 8.57 -40.77 -18.80
N ILE A 165 8.08 -41.99 -18.93
CA ILE A 165 7.21 -42.62 -17.93
C ILE A 165 7.92 -42.70 -16.57
N LYS A 166 7.21 -42.41 -15.48
CA LYS A 166 7.73 -42.49 -14.11
C LYS A 166 8.25 -43.91 -13.82
N ARG A 167 9.33 -44.01 -13.05
CA ARG A 167 9.96 -45.31 -12.70
C ARG A 167 9.01 -46.28 -12.00
N ARG A 168 8.16 -45.78 -11.09
CA ARG A 168 7.11 -46.57 -10.42
C ARG A 168 6.08 -47.19 -11.39
N ASN A 169 6.00 -46.69 -12.62
CA ASN A 169 5.13 -47.19 -13.68
C ASN A 169 5.93 -47.92 -14.78
N GLY A 170 7.13 -48.42 -14.48
CA GLY A 170 7.95 -49.21 -15.42
C GLY A 170 8.79 -48.40 -16.42
N GLY A 171 8.83 -47.07 -16.29
CA GLY A 171 9.65 -46.18 -17.12
C GLY A 171 11.01 -45.78 -16.53
N ARG A 172 11.61 -44.70 -17.05
CA ARG A 172 12.92 -44.18 -16.59
C ARG A 172 12.84 -42.84 -15.86
N GLY A 173 11.73 -42.12 -15.97
CA GLY A 173 11.41 -40.90 -15.24
C GLY A 173 12.18 -39.65 -15.67
N LEU A 174 12.66 -39.60 -16.91
CA LEU A 174 13.22 -38.36 -17.47
C LEU A 174 12.08 -37.35 -17.68
N ILE A 175 12.31 -36.08 -17.39
CA ILE A 175 11.37 -35.03 -17.77
C ILE A 175 11.57 -34.70 -19.24
N GLU A 176 10.51 -34.84 -20.03
CA GLU A 176 10.47 -34.35 -21.41
C GLU A 176 10.39 -32.82 -21.41
N ILE A 177 11.26 -32.17 -22.20
CA ILE A 177 11.37 -30.71 -22.22
C ILE A 177 10.09 -30.08 -22.79
N GLU A 178 9.51 -30.66 -23.84
CA GLU A 178 8.23 -30.20 -24.38
C GLU A 178 7.08 -30.29 -23.35
N SER A 179 6.99 -31.41 -22.62
CA SER A 179 5.98 -31.57 -21.56
C SER A 179 6.19 -30.58 -20.39
N ALA A 180 7.46 -30.32 -20.02
CA ALA A 180 7.80 -29.32 -19.01
C ALA A 180 7.41 -27.90 -19.45
N PHE A 181 7.59 -27.56 -20.73
CA PHE A 181 7.15 -26.28 -21.30
C PHE A 181 5.64 -26.12 -21.19
N ASN A 182 4.87 -27.10 -21.66
CA ASN A 182 3.41 -27.06 -21.59
C ASN A 182 2.94 -26.87 -20.14
N SER A 183 3.50 -27.63 -19.19
CA SER A 183 3.15 -27.53 -17.77
C SER A 183 3.45 -26.15 -17.18
N ALA A 184 4.58 -25.54 -17.54
CA ALA A 184 4.97 -24.21 -17.08
C ALA A 184 4.04 -23.11 -17.63
N ILE A 185 3.73 -23.16 -18.92
CA ILE A 185 2.82 -22.19 -19.57
C ILE A 185 1.40 -22.28 -18.98
N THR A 186 0.87 -23.50 -18.78
CA THR A 186 -0.43 -23.69 -18.14
C THR A 186 -0.45 -23.14 -16.71
N SER A 187 0.61 -23.38 -15.93
CA SER A 187 0.71 -22.88 -14.55
C SER A 187 0.74 -21.35 -14.50
N LEU A 188 1.50 -20.71 -15.39
CA LEU A 188 1.58 -19.26 -15.49
C LEU A 188 0.23 -18.65 -15.92
N SER A 189 -0.45 -19.27 -16.88
CA SER A 189 -1.77 -18.84 -17.33
C SER A 189 -2.80 -18.89 -16.19
N ASN A 190 -2.83 -19.98 -15.41
CA ASN A 190 -3.70 -20.10 -14.25
C ASN A 190 -3.41 -19.04 -13.17
N TYR A 191 -2.13 -18.77 -12.90
CA TYR A 191 -1.72 -17.74 -11.94
C TYR A 191 -2.22 -16.35 -12.35
N ILE A 192 -2.08 -15.99 -13.63
CA ILE A 192 -2.53 -14.70 -14.16
C ILE A 192 -4.06 -14.59 -14.06
N ALA A 193 -4.79 -15.65 -14.45
CA ALA A 193 -6.25 -15.68 -14.38
C ALA A 193 -6.76 -15.50 -12.94
N LEU A 194 -6.26 -16.30 -12.00
CA LEU A 194 -6.68 -16.26 -10.59
C LEU A 194 -6.45 -14.91 -9.93
N ASN A 195 -5.36 -14.21 -10.25
CA ASN A 195 -5.07 -12.90 -9.67
C ASN A 195 -5.91 -11.78 -10.28
N ARG A 196 -6.23 -11.87 -11.58
CA ARG A 196 -7.17 -10.92 -12.22
C ARG A 196 -8.57 -11.05 -11.62
N ASP A 197 -9.04 -12.28 -11.40
CA ASP A 197 -10.36 -12.54 -10.83
C ASP A 197 -10.48 -12.03 -9.40
N LYS A 198 -9.44 -12.18 -8.57
CA LYS A 198 -9.43 -11.66 -7.19
C LYS A 198 -9.64 -10.14 -7.14
N ILE A 199 -8.89 -9.39 -7.95
CA ILE A 199 -9.01 -7.92 -8.03
C ILE A 199 -10.40 -7.53 -8.52
N LEU A 200 -10.91 -8.24 -9.54
CA LEU A 200 -12.25 -7.98 -10.08
C LEU A 200 -13.35 -8.29 -9.04
N ILE A 201 -13.24 -9.38 -8.29
CA ILE A 201 -14.18 -9.77 -7.23
C ILE A 201 -14.21 -8.71 -6.13
N GLU A 202 -13.05 -8.25 -5.66
CA GLU A 202 -12.98 -7.20 -4.64
C GLU A 202 -13.60 -5.90 -5.13
N ARG A 203 -13.29 -5.50 -6.37
CA ARG A 203 -13.88 -4.32 -7.00
C ARG A 203 -15.41 -4.43 -7.10
N ASN A 204 -15.93 -5.57 -7.56
CA ASN A 204 -17.36 -5.81 -7.63
C ASN A 204 -18.04 -5.75 -6.26
N LYS A 205 -17.38 -6.22 -5.19
CA LYS A 205 -17.89 -6.10 -3.82
C LYS A 205 -17.96 -4.65 -3.36
N ILE A 206 -16.93 -3.85 -3.63
CA ILE A 206 -16.90 -2.41 -3.31
C ILE A 206 -18.01 -1.68 -4.08
N GLU A 207 -18.14 -1.94 -5.38
CA GLU A 207 -19.19 -1.33 -6.22
C GLU A 207 -20.59 -1.73 -5.73
N SER A 208 -20.79 -2.99 -5.36
CA SER A 208 -22.05 -3.47 -4.76
C SER A 208 -22.36 -2.78 -3.42
N LEU A 209 -21.36 -2.59 -2.55
CA LEU A 209 -21.52 -1.86 -1.29
C LEU A 209 -21.84 -0.39 -1.53
N GLU A 210 -21.13 0.28 -2.44
CA GLU A 210 -21.29 1.70 -2.76
C GLU A 210 -22.70 2.00 -3.30
N GLN A 211 -23.32 1.07 -4.03
CA GLN A 211 -24.69 1.21 -4.52
C GLN A 211 -25.75 1.10 -3.41
N LYS A 212 -25.44 0.52 -2.24
CA LYS A 212 -26.39 0.44 -1.13
C LYS A 212 -26.65 1.84 -0.55
N ARG A 213 -27.93 2.22 -0.44
CA ARG A 213 -28.34 3.57 0.01
C ARG A 213 -27.78 3.96 1.38
N LEU A 214 -27.81 3.05 2.35
CA LEU A 214 -27.28 3.27 3.71
C LEU A 214 -25.81 2.86 3.83
N HIS A 215 -25.52 1.57 3.66
CA HIS A 215 -24.16 1.02 3.82
C HIS A 215 -23.10 1.64 2.89
N GLY A 216 -23.49 2.08 1.69
CA GLY A 216 -22.56 2.70 0.75
C GLY A 216 -22.18 4.15 1.08
N GLN A 217 -22.76 4.77 2.11
CA GLN A 217 -22.50 6.19 2.42
C GLN A 217 -21.02 6.45 2.72
N PHE A 218 -20.38 5.59 3.50
CA PHE A 218 -18.97 5.72 3.82
C PHE A 218 -18.10 5.66 2.55
N TYR A 219 -18.33 4.69 1.67
CA TYR A 219 -17.59 4.55 0.41
C TYR A 219 -17.80 5.72 -0.56
N ARG A 220 -19.04 6.22 -0.69
CA ARG A 220 -19.31 7.43 -1.49
C ARG A 220 -18.58 8.65 -0.96
N ASN A 221 -18.46 8.77 0.36
CA ASN A 221 -17.68 9.83 0.99
C ASN A 221 -16.18 9.64 0.79
N LEU A 222 -15.69 8.41 0.90
CA LEU A 222 -14.29 8.02 0.69
C LEU A 222 -13.80 8.38 -0.72
N ASN A 223 -14.70 8.36 -1.71
CA ASN A 223 -14.41 8.69 -3.11
C ASN A 223 -14.46 10.20 -3.42
N LYS A 224 -14.73 11.09 -2.44
CA LYS A 224 -14.73 12.54 -2.68
C LYS A 224 -13.32 13.08 -2.98
N PRO A 225 -13.14 14.07 -3.88
CA PRO A 225 -11.81 14.48 -4.38
C PRO A 225 -10.80 14.93 -3.32
N ARG A 226 -11.27 15.53 -2.21
CA ARG A 226 -10.43 16.07 -1.11
C ARG A 226 -10.14 15.08 0.00
N ILE A 227 -10.64 13.85 -0.08
CA ILE A 227 -10.50 12.83 0.94
C ILE A 227 -9.28 11.96 0.66
N ASP A 228 -8.50 11.69 1.71
CA ASP A 228 -7.42 10.72 1.67
C ASP A 228 -8.00 9.33 1.92
N ARG A 229 -8.17 8.55 0.85
CA ARG A 229 -8.76 7.21 0.93
C ARG A 229 -7.91 6.27 1.78
N GLU A 230 -6.60 6.23 1.53
CA GLU A 230 -5.68 5.34 2.24
C GLU A 230 -5.58 5.74 3.71
N GLY A 231 -5.40 7.03 4.00
CA GLY A 231 -5.37 7.55 5.36
C GLY A 231 -6.67 7.29 6.13
N SER A 232 -7.83 7.43 5.48
CA SER A 232 -9.13 7.22 6.12
C SER A 232 -9.42 5.76 6.50
N THR A 233 -8.78 4.80 5.82
CA THR A 233 -8.94 3.37 6.11
C THR A 233 -7.74 2.76 6.85
N ALA A 234 -6.65 3.52 7.03
CA ALA A 234 -5.39 3.03 7.61
C ALA A 234 -5.56 2.43 9.02
N TRP A 235 -6.53 2.91 9.80
CA TRP A 235 -6.80 2.38 11.13
C TRP A 235 -7.20 0.90 11.11
N LEU A 236 -7.83 0.39 10.04
CA LEU A 236 -8.22 -1.03 9.93
C LEU A 236 -7.01 -1.98 9.93
N SER A 237 -5.86 -1.50 9.46
CA SER A 237 -4.63 -2.31 9.41
C SER A 237 -3.64 -1.97 10.53
N ASN A 238 -3.65 -0.72 11.02
CA ASN A 238 -2.53 -0.18 11.77
C ASN A 238 -2.86 0.31 13.20
N SER A 239 -4.15 0.44 13.57
CA SER A 239 -4.52 1.04 14.86
C SER A 239 -4.46 0.07 16.05
N GLY A 240 -4.56 -1.24 15.80
CA GLY A 240 -4.66 -2.25 16.86
C GLY A 240 -5.91 -2.08 17.74
N LEU A 241 -7.04 -1.64 17.16
CA LEU A 241 -8.32 -1.64 17.87
C LEU A 241 -8.77 -3.07 18.18
N GLN A 242 -9.45 -3.25 19.32
CA GLN A 242 -10.10 -4.51 19.65
C GLN A 242 -11.27 -4.78 18.68
N GLY A 243 -11.53 -6.05 18.38
CA GLY A 243 -12.53 -6.47 17.40
C GLY A 243 -13.94 -5.93 17.68
N GLU A 244 -14.34 -5.79 18.96
CA GLU A 244 -15.64 -5.24 19.37
C GLU A 244 -15.74 -3.73 19.14
N THR A 245 -14.61 -3.03 19.14
CA THR A 245 -14.56 -1.60 18.83
C THR A 245 -14.56 -1.39 17.32
N GLU A 246 -13.76 -2.16 16.59
CA GLU A 246 -13.75 -2.12 15.13
C GLU A 246 -15.11 -2.44 14.54
N SER A 247 -15.75 -3.53 14.99
CA SER A 247 -17.07 -3.94 14.51
C SER A 247 -18.15 -2.88 14.78
N LEU A 248 -18.09 -2.20 15.92
CA LEU A 248 -18.98 -1.09 16.24
C LEU A 248 -18.76 0.11 15.31
N ILE A 249 -17.51 0.48 15.03
CA ILE A 249 -17.20 1.58 14.11
C ILE A 249 -17.64 1.22 12.68
N ILE A 250 -17.38 0.01 12.21
CA ILE A 250 -17.84 -0.46 10.89
C ILE A 250 -19.37 -0.43 10.80
N ALA A 251 -20.09 -0.96 11.78
CA ALA A 251 -21.56 -0.89 11.83
C ALA A 251 -22.08 0.56 11.84
N THR A 252 -21.30 1.49 12.42
CA THR A 252 -21.60 2.92 12.41
C THR A 252 -21.40 3.54 11.03
N GLN A 253 -20.27 3.25 10.36
CA GLN A 253 -20.01 3.66 8.98
C GLN A 253 -21.09 3.13 8.02
N ASP A 254 -21.51 1.89 8.24
CA ASP A 254 -22.57 1.21 7.50
C ASP A 254 -23.99 1.74 7.80
N GLN A 255 -24.14 2.69 8.71
CA GLN A 255 -25.45 3.20 9.17
C GLN A 255 -26.37 2.09 9.70
N ALA A 256 -25.80 1.02 10.27
CA ALA A 256 -26.50 -0.19 10.69
C ALA A 256 -26.96 -0.16 12.15
N LEU A 257 -26.55 0.84 12.94
CA LEU A 257 -26.99 0.93 14.34
C LEU A 257 -28.48 1.27 14.42
N LYS A 258 -29.16 0.69 15.42
CA LYS A 258 -30.57 0.94 15.73
C LYS A 258 -30.79 2.33 16.34
N THR A 259 -30.61 3.37 15.55
CA THR A 259 -30.99 4.73 15.96
C THR A 259 -32.51 4.91 15.90
N ARG A 260 -33.06 5.91 16.58
CA ARG A 260 -34.49 6.25 16.56
C ARG A 260 -34.95 6.60 15.13
N TYR A 261 -34.11 7.27 14.36
CA TYR A 261 -34.37 7.49 12.94
C TYR A 261 -34.47 6.17 12.17
N TYR A 262 -33.51 5.26 12.35
CA TYR A 262 -33.51 3.96 11.68
C TYR A 262 -34.76 3.14 12.05
N GLN A 263 -35.07 3.06 13.34
CA GLN A 263 -36.25 2.35 13.84
C GLN A 263 -37.57 2.90 13.26
N LYS A 264 -37.75 4.23 13.22
CA LYS A 264 -38.96 4.85 12.67
C LYS A 264 -39.03 4.73 11.15
N ASN A 265 -37.97 5.10 10.44
CA ASN A 265 -38.03 5.28 8.99
C ASN A 265 -37.68 4.03 8.19
N ILE A 266 -36.84 3.14 8.73
CA ILE A 266 -36.40 1.91 8.08
C ILE A 266 -37.19 0.72 8.60
N LEU A 267 -37.24 0.52 9.92
CA LEU A 267 -38.01 -0.59 10.53
C LEU A 267 -39.51 -0.32 10.66
N LYS A 268 -39.97 0.89 10.31
CA LYS A 268 -41.39 1.31 10.37
C LYS A 268 -42.03 1.12 11.75
N GLN A 269 -41.23 1.24 12.82
CA GLN A 269 -41.73 1.14 14.19
C GLN A 269 -42.47 2.44 14.58
N SER A 270 -43.54 2.29 15.36
CA SER A 270 -44.31 3.43 15.89
C SER A 270 -43.57 4.08 17.06
N ILE A 271 -42.52 4.84 16.74
CA ILE A 271 -41.71 5.57 17.71
C ILE A 271 -41.35 6.97 17.19
N ASP A 272 -40.98 7.88 18.09
CA ASP A 272 -40.40 9.16 17.69
C ASP A 272 -38.97 8.98 17.13
N SER A 273 -38.62 9.74 16.10
CA SER A 273 -37.27 9.75 15.49
C SER A 273 -36.30 10.69 16.19
N LYS A 274 -36.79 11.51 17.14
CA LYS A 274 -35.96 12.43 17.91
C LYS A 274 -34.88 11.71 18.72
N CYS A 275 -33.73 12.37 18.84
CA CYS A 275 -32.57 11.90 19.58
C CYS A 275 -32.89 11.66 21.04
N ARG A 276 -32.54 10.47 21.55
CA ARG A 276 -32.71 10.06 22.94
C ARG A 276 -31.94 10.92 23.95
N MET A 277 -30.92 11.65 23.50
CA MET A 277 -30.07 12.47 24.38
C MET A 277 -30.56 13.92 24.46
N CYS A 278 -31.00 14.51 23.34
CA CYS A 278 -31.40 15.93 23.31
C CYS A 278 -32.88 16.18 23.10
N ASN A 279 -33.63 15.19 22.60
CA ASN A 279 -35.04 15.27 22.24
C ASN A 279 -35.40 16.47 21.31
N ARG A 280 -34.45 16.93 20.49
CA ARG A 280 -34.60 18.09 19.60
C ARG A 280 -34.53 17.73 18.12
N ALA A 281 -33.43 17.13 17.69
CA ALA A 281 -33.19 16.77 16.30
C ALA A 281 -33.38 15.27 16.06
N GLU A 282 -33.48 14.85 14.80
CA GLU A 282 -33.54 13.44 14.44
C GLU A 282 -32.26 12.69 14.80
N GLU A 283 -32.42 11.45 15.27
CA GLU A 283 -31.31 10.61 15.69
C GLU A 283 -30.66 9.86 14.53
N HIS A 284 -29.88 10.58 13.74
CA HIS A 284 -28.96 9.98 12.77
C HIS A 284 -27.63 9.61 13.44
N ILE A 285 -26.84 8.76 12.78
CA ILE A 285 -25.47 8.47 13.22
C ILE A 285 -24.66 9.76 13.35
N SER A 286 -24.67 10.62 12.32
CA SER A 286 -24.00 11.92 12.31
C SER A 286 -24.40 12.80 13.51
N HIS A 287 -25.67 12.76 13.90
CA HIS A 287 -26.16 13.47 15.07
C HIS A 287 -25.56 12.92 16.37
N LEU A 288 -25.49 11.59 16.55
CA LEU A 288 -24.94 10.97 17.75
C LEU A 288 -23.43 11.13 17.88
N VAL A 289 -22.69 11.17 16.77
CA VAL A 289 -21.22 11.23 16.80
C VAL A 289 -20.67 12.65 16.78
N ALA A 290 -21.43 13.64 16.30
CA ALA A 290 -20.93 15.02 16.18
C ALA A 290 -22.00 16.13 16.25
N GLY A 291 -23.30 15.82 16.24
CA GLY A 291 -24.37 16.85 16.12
C GLY A 291 -25.21 17.12 17.38
N CYS A 292 -25.17 16.24 18.37
CA CYS A 292 -25.99 16.35 19.58
C CYS A 292 -25.49 17.43 20.57
N SER A 293 -26.31 18.45 20.81
CA SER A 293 -26.00 19.54 21.75
C SER A 293 -25.83 19.07 23.20
N THR A 294 -26.50 18.00 23.61
CA THR A 294 -26.37 17.43 24.97
C THR A 294 -25.01 16.73 25.16
N LEU A 295 -24.49 16.12 24.09
CA LEU A 295 -23.20 15.42 24.11
C LEU A 295 -22.02 16.36 23.92
N ALA A 296 -22.24 17.51 23.27
CA ALA A 296 -21.19 18.48 22.97
C ALA A 296 -20.33 18.92 24.17
N PRO A 297 -20.90 19.42 25.28
CA PRO A 297 -20.09 19.97 26.39
C PRO A 297 -19.34 18.91 27.21
N THR A 298 -19.66 17.62 27.05
CA THR A 298 -19.10 16.54 27.87
C THR A 298 -18.34 15.56 27.00
N GLU A 299 -19.06 14.76 26.24
CA GLU A 299 -18.53 13.65 25.47
C GLU A 299 -17.68 14.09 24.27
N TYR A 300 -18.13 15.07 23.50
CA TYR A 300 -17.36 15.55 22.34
C TYR A 300 -16.11 16.31 22.80
N THR A 301 -16.23 17.13 23.85
CA THR A 301 -15.10 17.78 24.50
C THR A 301 -14.10 16.76 25.06
N SER A 302 -14.57 15.67 25.69
CA SER A 302 -13.68 14.61 26.19
C SER A 302 -12.92 13.91 25.06
N ARG A 303 -13.59 13.55 23.96
CA ARG A 303 -12.95 12.97 22.77
C ARG A 303 -11.91 13.92 22.17
N HIS A 304 -12.26 15.19 22.03
CA HIS A 304 -11.37 16.24 21.55
C HIS A 304 -10.13 16.39 22.44
N ASN A 305 -10.31 16.51 23.75
CA ASN A 305 -9.23 16.75 24.71
C ASN A 305 -8.26 15.56 24.77
N LYS A 306 -8.74 14.33 24.56
CA LYS A 306 -7.85 13.16 24.46
C LYS A 306 -6.90 13.24 23.26
N VAL A 307 -7.40 13.72 22.12
CA VAL A 307 -6.56 13.94 20.93
C VAL A 307 -5.53 15.06 21.20
N ALA A 308 -5.98 16.19 21.76
CA ALA A 308 -5.09 17.29 22.12
C ALA A 308 -4.03 16.87 23.16
N ALA A 309 -4.43 16.10 24.18
CA ALA A 309 -3.53 15.59 25.21
C ALA A 309 -2.45 14.67 24.63
N TYR A 310 -2.79 13.82 23.66
CA TYR A 310 -1.80 12.99 22.98
C TYR A 310 -0.80 13.83 22.18
N ILE A 311 -1.27 14.82 21.42
CA ILE A 311 -0.40 15.73 20.67
C ILE A 311 0.53 16.49 21.62
N HIS A 312 -0.02 17.02 22.72
CA HIS A 312 0.75 17.68 23.76
C HIS A 312 1.83 16.76 24.36
N TRP A 313 1.47 15.51 24.69
CA TRP A 313 2.40 14.52 25.21
C TRP A 313 3.56 14.24 24.25
N ILE A 314 3.29 14.10 22.94
CA ILE A 314 4.32 13.91 21.92
C ILE A 314 5.28 15.12 21.87
N ILE A 315 4.74 16.33 21.87
CA ILE A 315 5.56 17.56 21.88
C ILE A 315 6.45 17.62 23.12
N CYS A 316 5.88 17.40 24.32
CA CYS A 316 6.65 17.40 25.56
C CYS A 316 7.74 16.34 25.57
N LYS A 317 7.44 15.14 25.06
CA LYS A 317 8.40 14.03 24.95
C LYS A 317 9.57 14.39 24.04
N GLU A 318 9.29 15.01 22.89
CA GLU A 318 10.33 15.48 21.95
C GLU A 318 11.24 16.54 22.59
N LEU A 319 10.66 17.42 23.41
CA LEU A 319 11.38 18.51 24.07
C LEU A 319 12.05 18.09 25.39
N GLY A 320 11.82 16.86 25.88
CA GLY A 320 12.31 16.40 27.18
C GLY A 320 11.68 17.12 28.38
N VAL A 321 10.47 17.68 28.24
CA VAL A 321 9.77 18.44 29.29
C VAL A 321 8.76 17.54 29.98
N GLN A 322 8.62 17.67 31.30
CA GLN A 322 7.56 16.95 32.03
C GLN A 322 6.17 17.47 31.64
N VAL A 323 5.25 16.54 31.43
CA VAL A 323 3.87 16.85 31.06
C VAL A 323 3.14 17.39 32.29
N GLN A 324 2.63 18.61 32.20
CA GLN A 324 1.70 19.17 33.19
C GLN A 324 0.28 18.70 32.90
N ASP A 325 -0.51 18.45 33.96
CA ASP A 325 -1.85 17.84 33.87
C ASP A 325 -2.92 18.71 33.19
N ASN A 326 -2.63 19.97 32.83
CA ASN A 326 -3.65 20.84 32.23
C ASN A 326 -3.09 21.88 31.22
N PRO A 327 -2.82 21.50 29.97
CA PRO A 327 -2.26 22.40 28.95
C PRO A 327 -3.30 23.21 28.16
N MET A 328 -4.59 23.12 28.49
CA MET A 328 -5.66 23.52 27.57
C MET A 328 -5.94 25.04 27.56
N GLY A 329 -5.82 25.65 26.37
CA GLY A 329 -6.63 26.79 25.94
C GLY A 329 -6.48 28.09 26.71
N VAL A 330 -5.27 28.43 27.16
CA VAL A 330 -5.00 29.75 27.76
C VAL A 330 -5.16 30.83 26.68
N PRO A 331 -6.02 31.86 26.88
CA PRO A 331 -6.14 32.95 25.93
C PRO A 331 -4.82 33.67 25.75
N ILE A 332 -4.45 33.85 24.49
CA ILE A 332 -3.28 34.64 24.12
C ILE A 332 -3.67 36.11 24.25
N ILE A 333 -2.89 36.83 25.05
CA ILE A 333 -3.04 38.27 25.22
C ILE A 333 -2.41 38.95 24.01
N THR A 334 -3.19 39.80 23.34
CA THR A 334 -2.81 40.52 22.12
C THR A 334 -3.04 42.02 22.31
N ASP A 335 -2.27 42.85 21.60
CA ASP A 335 -2.36 44.32 21.71
C ASP A 335 -3.69 44.85 21.18
N ARG A 336 -4.24 44.20 20.15
CA ARG A 336 -5.61 44.41 19.66
C ARG A 336 -6.56 43.32 20.16
N THR A 337 -7.83 43.66 20.33
CA THR A 337 -8.86 42.67 20.67
C THR A 337 -9.09 41.71 19.50
N ILE A 338 -8.80 40.42 19.70
CA ILE A 338 -9.09 39.34 18.75
C ILE A 338 -10.04 38.34 19.41
N LEU A 339 -11.19 38.08 18.78
CA LEU A 339 -12.21 37.17 19.33
C LEU A 339 -11.73 35.71 19.38
N ALA A 340 -10.99 35.27 18.37
CA ALA A 340 -10.46 33.91 18.26
C ALA A 340 -9.04 33.80 18.83
N ASN A 341 -8.88 34.00 20.15
CA ASN A 341 -7.57 34.02 20.80
C ASN A 341 -7.23 32.80 21.67
N ARG A 342 -7.98 31.71 21.53
CA ARG A 342 -7.80 30.46 22.29
C ARG A 342 -7.62 29.26 21.35
N PRO A 343 -6.43 29.07 20.75
CA PRO A 343 -6.08 27.78 20.16
C PRO A 343 -5.97 26.70 21.24
N ASP A 344 -6.09 25.43 20.86
CA ASP A 344 -6.04 24.32 21.82
C ASP A 344 -4.63 24.13 22.39
N LEU A 345 -3.62 24.24 21.53
CA LEU A 345 -2.21 24.16 21.90
C LEU A 345 -1.41 25.25 21.16
N VAL A 346 -0.42 25.81 21.86
CA VAL A 346 0.54 26.76 21.30
C VAL A 346 1.93 26.20 21.50
N PHE A 347 2.67 26.01 20.41
CA PHE A 347 4.09 25.70 20.46
C PHE A 347 4.89 26.92 20.03
N HIS A 348 5.71 27.47 20.92
CA HIS A 348 6.54 28.64 20.66
C HIS A 348 8.02 28.27 20.82
N ASP A 349 8.72 28.18 19.69
CA ASP A 349 10.15 27.99 19.62
C ASP A 349 10.85 29.34 19.42
N LYS A 350 11.35 29.91 20.52
CA LYS A 350 12.10 31.16 20.50
C LYS A 350 13.46 31.04 19.80
N LYS A 351 14.07 29.85 19.78
CA LYS A 351 15.40 29.65 19.22
C LYS A 351 15.36 29.70 17.70
N ASN A 352 14.34 29.10 17.10
CA ASN A 352 14.16 29.07 15.65
C ASN A 352 13.15 30.14 15.15
N SER A 353 12.64 30.98 16.04
CA SER A 353 11.60 31.99 15.75
C SER A 353 10.38 31.40 15.04
N ILE A 354 9.86 30.27 15.54
CA ILE A 354 8.68 29.59 14.99
C ILE A 354 7.57 29.54 16.05
N CYS A 355 6.33 29.80 15.63
CA CYS A 355 5.15 29.58 16.46
C CYS A 355 4.12 28.73 15.72
N LEU A 356 3.55 27.73 16.38
CA LEU A 356 2.48 26.89 15.84
C LEU A 356 1.22 27.06 16.70
N LEU A 357 0.13 27.44 16.06
CA LEU A 357 -1.20 27.48 16.64
C LEU A 357 -1.92 26.20 16.23
N ILE A 358 -1.91 25.21 17.13
CA ILE A 358 -2.45 23.88 16.86
C ILE A 358 -3.87 23.84 17.41
N ASP A 359 -4.82 23.46 16.57
CA ASP A 359 -6.22 23.38 16.94
C ASP A 359 -6.82 22.07 16.41
N VAL A 360 -7.50 21.36 17.30
CA VAL A 360 -8.00 20.00 17.10
C VAL A 360 -9.50 20.05 16.81
N SER A 361 -9.97 19.15 15.95
CA SER A 361 -11.40 19.00 15.71
C SER A 361 -11.74 17.56 15.34
N VAL A 362 -12.84 17.05 15.92
CA VAL A 362 -13.41 15.74 15.57
C VAL A 362 -14.86 15.89 15.11
N PRO A 363 -15.10 16.36 13.87
CA PRO A 363 -16.43 16.61 13.34
C PRO A 363 -17.05 15.35 12.72
N ASP A 364 -18.27 15.49 12.19
CA ASP A 364 -18.81 14.50 11.25
C ASP A 364 -17.90 14.37 10.03
N ASP A 365 -17.75 13.15 9.54
CA ASP A 365 -16.91 12.78 8.41
C ASP A 365 -17.21 13.58 7.13
N ASN A 366 -18.47 13.98 6.92
CA ASN A 366 -18.83 14.81 5.76
C ASN A 366 -18.29 16.25 5.85
N ASN A 367 -17.96 16.71 7.05
CA ASN A 367 -17.65 18.11 7.34
C ASN A 367 -16.15 18.37 7.54
N ILE A 368 -15.30 17.35 7.44
CA ILE A 368 -13.86 17.50 7.74
C ILE A 368 -13.19 18.59 6.89
N SER A 369 -13.48 18.65 5.59
CA SER A 369 -12.88 19.66 4.71
C SER A 369 -13.36 21.08 5.03
N ALA A 370 -14.64 21.24 5.38
CA ALA A 370 -15.18 22.54 5.78
C ALA A 370 -14.58 22.99 7.11
N LYS A 371 -14.41 22.05 8.06
CA LYS A 371 -13.81 22.34 9.36
C LYS A 371 -12.33 22.68 9.29
N GLU A 372 -11.58 22.05 8.41
CA GLU A 372 -10.18 22.42 8.19
C GLU A 372 -10.05 23.86 7.70
N VAL A 373 -10.84 24.25 6.69
CA VAL A 373 -10.87 25.63 6.17
C VAL A 373 -11.33 26.62 7.23
N GLU A 374 -12.41 26.30 7.97
CA GLU A 374 -12.93 27.13 9.05
C GLU A 374 -11.85 27.44 10.10
N LYS A 375 -11.08 26.44 10.55
CA LYS A 375 -10.04 26.63 11.56
C LYS A 375 -8.88 27.48 11.04
N ILE A 376 -8.44 27.25 9.80
CA ILE A 376 -7.39 28.09 9.17
C ILE A 376 -7.85 29.55 9.10
N SER A 377 -9.08 29.80 8.63
CA SER A 377 -9.62 31.16 8.53
C SER A 377 -9.83 31.79 9.90
N LYS A 378 -10.38 31.04 10.88
CA LYS A 378 -10.68 31.53 12.23
C LYS A 378 -9.45 32.09 12.94
N TYR A 379 -8.30 31.44 12.81
CA TYR A 379 -7.07 31.85 13.50
C TYR A 379 -6.14 32.73 12.66
N LYS A 380 -6.57 33.18 11.48
CA LYS A 380 -5.69 33.96 10.60
C LYS A 380 -5.29 35.30 11.21
N ASP A 381 -6.22 35.97 11.87
CA ASP A 381 -5.97 37.26 12.52
C ASP A 381 -4.98 37.16 13.67
N ILE A 382 -5.06 36.08 14.46
CA ILE A 382 -4.12 35.86 15.56
C ILE A 382 -2.76 35.35 15.08
N GLU A 383 -2.72 34.58 13.99
CA GLU A 383 -1.47 34.19 13.33
C GLU A 383 -0.66 35.44 12.92
N ILE A 384 -1.32 36.42 12.31
CA ILE A 384 -0.70 37.68 11.89
C ILE A 384 -0.22 38.49 13.10
N GLU A 385 -1.08 38.60 14.12
CA GLU A 385 -0.78 39.38 15.32
C GLU A 385 0.40 38.80 16.09
N ILE A 386 0.41 37.49 16.33
CA ILE A 386 1.51 36.80 17.02
C ILE A 386 2.79 36.88 16.21
N SER A 387 2.71 36.76 14.88
CA SER A 387 3.91 36.90 14.03
C SER A 387 4.57 38.26 14.20
N ARG A 388 3.78 39.32 14.40
CA ARG A 388 4.26 40.68 14.66
C ARG A 388 4.76 40.83 16.10
N MET A 389 3.93 40.50 17.08
CA MET A 389 4.23 40.71 18.51
C MET A 389 5.45 39.91 18.98
N TRP A 390 5.57 38.65 18.55
CA TRP A 390 6.64 37.76 18.98
C TRP A 390 7.82 37.69 18.00
N ASN A 391 7.72 38.40 16.86
CA ASN A 391 8.71 38.35 15.78
C ASN A 391 9.05 36.90 15.36
N THR A 392 8.02 36.08 15.18
CA THR A 392 8.15 34.66 14.80
C THR A 392 7.37 34.33 13.53
N LYS A 393 7.79 33.28 12.82
CA LYS A 393 7.02 32.69 11.74
C LYS A 393 5.90 31.84 12.33
N THR A 394 4.69 32.41 12.40
CA THR A 394 3.53 31.73 12.97
C THR A 394 2.78 30.94 11.89
N LYS A 395 2.29 29.74 12.22
CA LYS A 395 1.41 28.94 11.36
C LYS A 395 0.25 28.34 12.14
N VAL A 396 -0.94 28.34 11.52
CA VAL A 396 -2.09 27.58 12.01
C VAL A 396 -1.98 26.13 11.53
N VAL A 397 -2.13 25.17 12.44
CA VAL A 397 -2.05 23.73 12.19
C VAL A 397 -3.38 23.09 12.59
N PRO A 398 -4.33 22.96 11.64
CA PRO A 398 -5.61 22.30 11.91
C PRO A 398 -5.43 20.77 11.95
N VAL A 399 -5.70 20.16 13.10
CA VAL A 399 -5.70 18.71 13.27
C VAL A 399 -7.14 18.22 13.26
N VAL A 400 -7.68 18.01 12.06
CA VAL A 400 -9.07 17.61 11.83
C VAL A 400 -9.17 16.14 11.46
N ILE A 401 -9.96 15.38 12.22
CA ILE A 401 -10.19 13.94 12.02
C ILE A 401 -11.68 13.65 12.09
N GLY A 402 -12.24 12.98 11.09
CA GLY A 402 -13.64 12.56 11.13
C GLY A 402 -13.94 11.64 12.32
N ALA A 403 -15.12 11.79 12.92
CA ALA A 403 -15.56 10.95 14.03
C ALA A 403 -15.55 9.45 13.71
N LEU A 404 -15.65 9.06 12.43
CA LEU A 404 -15.56 7.67 11.95
C LEU A 404 -14.27 7.41 11.17
N GLY A 405 -13.26 8.26 11.32
CA GLY A 405 -11.90 8.05 10.84
C GLY A 405 -11.57 8.74 9.52
N MET A 406 -12.49 9.46 8.86
CA MET A 406 -12.12 10.13 7.59
C MET A 406 -11.06 11.23 7.77
N LEU A 407 -10.16 11.32 6.79
CA LEU A 407 -9.09 12.32 6.70
C LEU A 407 -9.09 13.04 5.35
N THR A 408 -8.61 14.28 5.35
CA THR A 408 -8.39 15.08 4.13
C THR A 408 -7.03 14.78 3.51
N LYS A 409 -6.93 14.93 2.20
CA LYS A 409 -5.63 14.96 1.50
C LYS A 409 -4.81 16.13 2.06
N GLY A 410 -3.58 15.83 2.48
CA GLY A 410 -2.69 16.83 3.07
C GLY A 410 -2.76 16.92 4.60
N HIS A 411 -3.65 16.18 5.27
CA HIS A 411 -3.66 16.09 6.75
C HIS A 411 -2.27 15.73 7.31
N SER A 412 -1.57 14.79 6.67
CA SER A 412 -0.20 14.39 7.04
C SER A 412 0.81 15.53 6.95
N ASN A 413 0.60 16.54 6.09
CA ASN A 413 1.46 17.71 6.01
C ASN A 413 1.34 18.58 7.26
N PHE A 414 0.14 18.70 7.84
CA PHE A 414 -0.07 19.43 9.09
C PHE A 414 0.57 18.70 10.28
N ILE A 415 0.33 17.40 10.39
CA ILE A 415 0.89 16.56 11.46
C ILE A 415 2.44 16.60 11.47
N LYS A 416 3.07 16.59 10.29
CA LYS A 416 4.53 16.70 10.15
C LYS A 416 5.09 18.04 10.62
N LEU A 417 4.29 19.11 10.72
CA LEU A 417 4.77 20.39 11.26
C LEU A 417 4.92 20.37 12.78
N ILE A 418 4.25 19.46 13.47
CA ILE A 418 4.24 19.39 14.93
C ILE A 418 5.53 18.69 15.41
N PRO A 419 6.23 19.23 16.42
CA PRO A 419 7.37 18.57 17.05
C PRO A 419 7.05 17.15 17.52
N GLY A 420 7.97 16.22 17.28
CA GLY A 420 7.79 14.78 17.57
C GLY A 420 6.91 14.03 16.57
N HIS A 421 6.40 14.72 15.53
CA HIS A 421 5.65 14.16 14.40
C HIS A 421 4.59 13.12 14.82
N PRO A 422 3.52 13.54 15.53
CA PRO A 422 2.53 12.62 16.09
C PRO A 422 2.03 11.61 15.04
N SER A 423 1.89 10.34 15.41
CA SER A 423 1.36 9.34 14.46
C SER A 423 -0.10 9.65 14.09
N THR A 424 -0.38 9.83 12.80
CA THR A 424 -1.75 9.99 12.28
C THR A 424 -2.64 8.81 12.68
N ASN A 425 -2.11 7.59 12.66
CA ASN A 425 -2.86 6.39 13.04
C ASN A 425 -3.28 6.41 14.51
N GLU A 426 -2.42 6.90 15.41
CA GLU A 426 -2.75 7.02 16.83
C GLU A 426 -3.75 8.15 17.08
N VAL A 427 -3.61 9.29 16.40
CA VAL A 427 -4.61 10.37 16.45
C VAL A 427 -5.98 9.87 16.02
N GLN A 428 -6.04 9.14 14.90
CA GLN A 428 -7.26 8.54 14.35
C GLN A 428 -7.84 7.50 15.33
N LYS A 429 -7.01 6.63 15.89
CA LYS A 429 -7.42 5.64 16.90
C LYS A 429 -8.04 6.28 18.13
N ILE A 430 -7.45 7.36 18.66
CA ILE A 430 -7.98 8.07 19.84
C ILE A 430 -9.36 8.67 19.53
N ALA A 431 -9.53 9.27 18.34
CA ALA A 431 -10.82 9.77 17.90
C ALA A 431 -11.87 8.64 17.81
N LEU A 432 -11.52 7.51 17.19
CA LEU A 432 -12.39 6.34 17.05
C LEU A 432 -12.77 5.72 18.40
N LEU A 433 -11.83 5.59 19.34
CA LEU A 433 -12.10 5.12 20.71
C LEU A 433 -13.06 6.04 21.44
N GLY A 434 -12.90 7.36 21.27
CA GLY A 434 -13.83 8.35 21.79
C GLY A 434 -15.23 8.17 21.18
N THR A 435 -15.33 8.01 19.86
CA THR A 435 -16.61 7.77 19.19
C THR A 435 -17.28 6.47 19.66
N ALA A 436 -16.53 5.39 19.80
CA ALA A 436 -17.04 4.12 20.32
C ALA A 436 -17.56 4.27 21.76
N HIS A 437 -16.87 5.02 22.62
CA HIS A 437 -17.33 5.33 23.97
C HIS A 437 -18.68 6.06 23.96
N ILE A 438 -18.81 7.09 23.11
CA ILE A 438 -20.04 7.85 22.94
C ILE A 438 -21.19 6.95 22.51
N LEU A 439 -20.96 6.12 21.49
CA LEU A 439 -21.96 5.20 20.98
C LEU A 439 -22.39 4.17 22.03
N ARG A 440 -21.46 3.58 22.77
CA ARG A 440 -21.78 2.66 23.88
C ARG A 440 -22.60 3.33 24.97
N LYS A 441 -22.31 4.60 25.29
CA LYS A 441 -23.09 5.38 26.26
C LYS A 441 -24.51 5.67 25.75
N CYS A 442 -24.64 6.10 24.49
CA CYS A 442 -25.92 6.41 23.87
C CYS A 442 -26.78 5.16 23.60
N MET A 443 -26.15 4.03 23.29
CA MET A 443 -26.81 2.81 22.78
C MET A 443 -26.81 1.65 23.78
N ARG A 444 -26.57 1.92 25.07
CA ARG A 444 -26.30 0.94 26.13
C ARG A 444 -27.33 -0.20 26.27
N ASN A 445 -28.55 -0.04 25.76
CA ASN A 445 -29.62 -1.06 25.78
C ASN A 445 -29.88 -1.75 24.42
N MET A 446 -29.04 -1.54 23.41
CA MET A 446 -29.29 -2.04 22.03
C MET A 446 -28.07 -2.64 21.33
N ILE A 447 -26.89 -2.61 21.96
CA ILE A 447 -25.72 -3.40 21.52
C ILE A 447 -25.87 -4.80 22.14
N ILE A 448 -26.95 -5.48 21.79
CA ILE A 448 -27.06 -6.92 22.01
C ILE A 448 -26.39 -7.50 20.77
N PHE A 449 -25.13 -7.94 20.91
CA PHE A 449 -24.68 -9.03 20.06
C PHE A 449 -25.72 -10.13 20.26
N PRO A 450 -26.44 -10.57 19.20
CA PRO A 450 -27.38 -11.67 19.38
C PRO A 450 -26.60 -12.78 20.09
N GLU A 451 -27.12 -13.22 21.23
CA GLU A 451 -26.65 -14.46 21.84
C GLU A 451 -26.64 -15.47 20.70
N ILE A 452 -25.47 -16.02 20.42
CA ILE A 452 -25.34 -17.12 19.49
C ILE A 452 -26.11 -18.23 20.17
N GLU A 453 -27.38 -18.42 19.81
CA GLU A 453 -28.08 -19.66 20.11
C GLU A 453 -27.20 -20.74 19.49
N ASP A 454 -26.60 -21.56 20.38
CA ASP A 454 -25.81 -22.72 20.01
C ASP A 454 -26.60 -23.52 18.97
N VAL A 455 -26.13 -23.49 17.73
CA VAL A 455 -26.57 -24.42 16.70
C VAL A 455 -25.90 -25.75 17.05
N SER A 456 -26.58 -26.52 17.91
CA SER A 456 -26.30 -27.92 18.17
C SER A 456 -26.54 -28.78 16.94
#